data_AF-A0A495MJM4-F1
#
_entry.id   AF-A0A495MJM4-F1
#
_cell.length_a   1.000
_cell.length_b   1.000
_cell.length_c   1.000
_cell.angle_alpha   90.00
_cell.angle_beta   90.00
_cell.angle_gamma   90.00
#
_symmetry.space_group_name_H-M   'P 1'
#
loop_
_entity.id
_entity.type
_entity.pdbx_description
1 polymer ?
#
loop_
_entity_poly.entity_id
_entity_poly.type
_entity_poly.pdbx_seq_one_letter_code
_entity_poly.pdbx_strand_id
1 'polypeptide(L)'
;MLKKKEKLMKKQNVIIVTVVSLFFSLFIVSCKENLNKEKETINKKTDSLKTFKNDIVEFDFDFPDTIYINKIYNGKINYRSVLDTITTTFDNEQKSRYILFYMKRTKSINYKIEELKKMKLDTFGATDNRTIPIYGIKFTELGVHYLDGIINDHIAIDTLISSKKPNDKVRYIENEVRATHKVIVVEQ
;
A
#
# COMPACT_ATOMS: atom_id res chain seq x y z
N MET A 1 13.24 -45.41 -66.57
CA MET A 1 12.30 -44.48 -65.89
C MET A 1 12.43 -44.48 -64.36
N LEU A 2 12.67 -45.62 -63.70
CA LEU A 2 12.78 -45.74 -62.23
C LEU A 2 13.93 -44.92 -61.57
N LYS A 3 15.15 -44.95 -62.11
CA LYS A 3 16.31 -44.22 -61.55
C LYS A 3 16.13 -42.69 -61.49
N LYS A 4 15.28 -42.11 -62.35
CA LYS A 4 15.00 -40.65 -62.37
C LYS A 4 14.01 -40.26 -61.27
N LYS A 5 13.08 -41.15 -60.90
CA LYS A 5 12.11 -40.94 -59.81
C LYS A 5 12.78 -41.01 -58.44
N GLU A 6 13.67 -41.99 -58.20
CA GLU A 6 14.42 -42.08 -56.93
C GLU A 6 15.32 -40.86 -56.69
N LYS A 7 15.98 -40.35 -57.74
CA LYS A 7 16.84 -39.17 -57.64
C LYS A 7 16.03 -37.90 -57.35
N LEU A 8 14.81 -37.80 -57.87
CA LEU A 8 13.87 -36.72 -57.56
C LEU A 8 13.38 -36.80 -56.10
N MET A 9 12.98 -37.99 -55.63
CA MET A 9 12.50 -38.17 -54.26
C MET A 9 13.60 -37.90 -53.23
N LYS A 10 14.84 -38.32 -53.48
CA LYS A 10 15.98 -37.97 -52.61
C LYS A 10 16.23 -36.46 -52.57
N LYS A 11 16.12 -35.76 -53.70
CA LYS A 11 16.30 -34.30 -53.77
C LYS A 11 15.17 -33.55 -53.04
N GLN A 12 13.93 -34.03 -53.13
CA GLN A 12 12.79 -33.48 -52.39
C GLN A 12 12.94 -33.68 -50.88
N ASN A 13 13.36 -34.87 -50.43
CA ASN A 13 13.57 -35.14 -49.01
C ASN A 13 14.69 -34.29 -48.40
N VAL A 14 15.78 -34.05 -49.15
CA VAL A 14 16.87 -33.16 -48.70
C VAL A 14 16.39 -31.71 -48.56
N ILE A 15 15.55 -31.24 -49.48
CA ILE A 15 14.96 -29.88 -49.43
C ILE A 15 14.01 -29.75 -48.23
N ILE A 16 13.17 -30.76 -47.99
CA ILE A 16 12.23 -30.75 -46.86
C ILE A 16 12.99 -30.71 -45.52
N VAL A 17 14.04 -31.53 -45.38
CA VAL A 17 14.85 -31.57 -44.14
C VAL A 17 15.57 -30.24 -43.91
N THR A 18 16.09 -29.60 -44.96
CA THR A 18 16.76 -28.30 -44.83
C THR A 18 15.80 -27.17 -44.49
N VAL A 19 14.60 -27.14 -45.07
CA VAL A 19 13.58 -26.11 -44.77
C VAL A 19 13.05 -26.26 -43.34
N VAL A 20 12.78 -27.49 -42.89
CA VAL A 20 12.30 -27.74 -41.52
C VAL A 20 13.38 -27.39 -40.48
N SER A 21 14.65 -27.69 -40.76
CA SER A 21 15.76 -27.31 -39.87
C SER A 21 15.94 -25.80 -39.77
N LEU A 22 15.71 -25.04 -40.85
CA LEU A 22 15.80 -23.58 -40.84
C LEU A 22 14.62 -22.93 -40.10
N PHE A 23 13.44 -23.55 -40.18
CA PHE A 23 12.27 -23.09 -39.43
C PHE A 23 12.42 -23.33 -37.93
N PHE A 24 13.03 -24.46 -37.53
CA PHE A 24 13.27 -24.78 -36.12
C PHE A 24 14.31 -23.88 -35.45
N SER A 25 15.32 -23.41 -36.19
CA SER A 25 16.33 -22.50 -35.65
C SER A 25 15.82 -21.07 -35.41
N LEU A 26 14.79 -20.64 -36.13
CA LEU A 26 14.15 -19.33 -35.94
C LEU A 26 13.32 -19.24 -34.63
N PHE A 27 12.81 -20.36 -34.11
CA PHE A 27 12.04 -20.36 -32.87
C PHE A 27 12.89 -20.21 -31.60
N ILE A 28 14.19 -20.48 -31.66
CA ILE A 28 15.06 -20.51 -30.47
C ILE A 28 15.58 -19.10 -30.09
N VAL A 29 15.59 -18.15 -31.04
CA VAL A 29 16.12 -16.79 -30.82
C VAL A 29 15.07 -15.82 -30.25
N SER A 30 13.79 -16.16 -30.30
CA SER A 30 12.70 -15.25 -29.89
C SER A 30 12.39 -15.20 -28.38
N CYS A 31 13.04 -16.04 -27.54
CA CYS A 31 12.69 -16.15 -26.12
C CYS A 31 13.64 -15.43 -25.14
N LYS A 32 14.60 -14.63 -25.60
CA LYS A 32 15.64 -14.07 -24.71
C LYS A 32 15.44 -12.61 -24.26
N GLU A 33 14.50 -11.87 -24.84
CA GLU A 33 14.33 -10.43 -24.54
C GLU A 33 13.28 -10.09 -23.46
N ASN A 34 12.45 -11.04 -23.03
CA ASN A 34 11.35 -10.76 -22.10
C ASN A 34 11.70 -10.92 -20.61
N LEU A 35 12.79 -11.60 -20.26
CA LEU A 35 13.15 -11.87 -18.85
C LEU A 35 13.72 -10.65 -18.10
N ASN A 36 14.33 -9.69 -18.81
CA ASN A 36 14.95 -8.53 -18.17
C ASN A 36 13.93 -7.40 -17.91
N LYS A 37 12.92 -7.22 -18.77
CA LYS A 37 11.83 -6.24 -18.56
C LYS A 37 10.91 -6.62 -17.40
N GLU A 38 10.71 -7.91 -17.17
CA GLU A 38 9.84 -8.41 -16.09
C GLU A 38 10.45 -8.14 -14.70
N LYS A 39 11.78 -8.29 -14.53
CA LYS A 39 12.48 -7.99 -13.28
C LYS A 39 12.47 -6.50 -12.90
N GLU A 40 12.65 -5.59 -13.86
CA GLU A 40 12.53 -4.15 -13.60
C GLU A 40 11.09 -3.72 -13.26
N THR A 41 10.10 -4.37 -13.88
CA THR A 41 8.67 -4.07 -13.64
C THR A 41 8.21 -4.58 -12.28
N ILE A 42 8.73 -5.73 -11.80
CA ILE A 42 8.42 -6.29 -10.47
C ILE A 42 9.03 -5.41 -9.36
N ASN A 43 10.27 -4.93 -9.53
CA ASN A 43 10.91 -4.06 -8.54
C ASN A 43 10.20 -2.71 -8.41
N LYS A 44 9.79 -2.07 -9.52
CA LYS A 44 8.99 -0.83 -9.46
C LYS A 44 7.59 -1.02 -8.86
N LYS A 45 6.96 -2.19 -9.05
CA LYS A 45 5.65 -2.48 -8.44
C LYS A 45 5.73 -2.71 -6.93
N THR A 46 6.84 -3.24 -6.43
CA THR A 46 6.99 -3.60 -5.01
C THR A 46 7.22 -2.36 -4.15
N ASP A 47 7.93 -1.35 -4.66
CA ASP A 47 8.09 -0.06 -3.96
C ASP A 47 6.80 0.79 -3.97
N SER A 48 5.94 0.62 -4.98
CA SER A 48 4.66 1.35 -5.07
C SER A 48 3.55 0.86 -4.12
N LEU A 49 3.79 -0.21 -3.35
CA LEU A 49 2.80 -0.84 -2.46
C LEU A 49 2.85 -0.34 -1.00
N LYS A 50 3.84 0.49 -0.62
CA LYS A 50 3.97 0.96 0.77
C LYS A 50 3.16 2.23 1.09
N THR A 51 2.91 3.06 0.09
CA THR A 51 2.29 4.37 0.27
C THR A 51 0.87 4.38 -0.30
N PHE A 52 -0.11 4.62 0.56
CA PHE A 52 -1.47 4.96 0.17
C PHE A 52 -1.54 6.43 -0.25
N LYS A 53 -2.24 6.73 -1.34
CA LYS A 53 -2.46 8.11 -1.78
C LYS A 53 -3.81 8.24 -2.48
N ASN A 54 -4.58 9.25 -2.08
CA ASN A 54 -5.74 9.74 -2.81
C ASN A 54 -5.71 11.28 -2.86
N ASP A 55 -6.79 11.91 -3.33
CA ASP A 55 -6.86 13.37 -3.48
C ASP A 55 -6.86 14.13 -2.15
N ILE A 56 -7.11 13.45 -1.04
CA ILE A 56 -7.32 14.04 0.29
C ILE A 56 -6.15 13.74 1.23
N VAL A 57 -5.60 12.52 1.18
CA VAL A 57 -4.60 12.03 2.13
C VAL A 57 -3.54 11.16 1.44
N GLU A 58 -2.34 11.18 1.99
CA GLU A 58 -1.22 10.32 1.63
C GLU A 58 -0.60 9.77 2.92
N PHE A 59 -0.37 8.46 3.00
CA PHE A 59 0.28 7.87 4.16
C PHE A 59 1.04 6.58 3.85
N ASP A 60 2.01 6.25 4.69
CA ASP A 60 2.70 4.98 4.71
C ASP A 60 3.02 4.55 6.15
N PHE A 61 3.15 3.24 6.36
CA PHE A 61 3.56 2.70 7.64
C PHE A 61 5.07 2.50 7.66
N ASP A 62 5.74 3.18 8.59
CA ASP A 62 7.09 2.84 9.03
C ASP A 62 6.97 1.85 10.19
N PHE A 63 6.65 0.61 9.83
CA PHE A 63 6.49 -0.52 10.73
C PHE A 63 6.98 -1.78 10.00
N PRO A 64 7.62 -2.75 10.69
CA PRO A 64 8.13 -3.96 10.06
C PRO A 64 7.02 -4.89 9.54
N ASP A 65 7.17 -5.34 8.29
CA ASP A 65 6.27 -6.31 7.66
C ASP A 65 6.35 -7.70 8.31
N THR A 66 7.47 -8.03 8.97
CA THR A 66 7.72 -9.31 9.65
C THR A 66 8.24 -9.07 11.06
N ILE A 67 7.66 -9.75 12.04
CA ILE A 67 8.00 -9.61 13.46
C ILE A 67 8.00 -10.96 14.19
N TYR A 68 8.64 -10.99 15.35
CA TYR A 68 8.66 -12.16 16.21
C TYR A 68 7.49 -12.17 17.18
N ILE A 69 6.92 -13.36 17.38
CA ILE A 69 5.89 -13.58 18.39
C ILE A 69 6.35 -13.11 19.77
N ASN A 70 5.41 -12.54 20.53
CA ASN A 70 5.59 -12.03 21.89
C ASN A 70 6.61 -10.89 22.10
N LYS A 71 7.26 -10.37 21.04
CA LYS A 71 8.05 -9.14 21.14
C LYS A 71 7.17 -7.89 20.97
N ILE A 72 7.62 -6.80 21.59
CA ILE A 72 6.98 -5.47 21.48
C ILE A 72 7.68 -4.70 20.37
N TYR A 73 6.88 -4.09 19.51
CA TYR A 73 7.32 -3.26 18.40
C TYR A 73 6.69 -1.87 18.48
N ASN A 74 7.48 -0.88 18.04
CA ASN A 74 7.04 0.49 17.84
C ASN A 74 7.27 0.84 16.38
N GLY A 75 6.55 1.84 15.90
CA GLY A 75 6.67 2.40 14.57
C GLY A 75 5.91 3.71 14.46
N LYS A 76 5.59 4.10 13.24
CA LYS A 76 4.81 5.31 12.97
C LYS A 76 4.09 5.22 11.64
N ILE A 77 3.10 6.08 11.46
CA ILE A 77 2.54 6.39 10.15
C ILE A 77 3.08 7.74 9.73
N ASN A 78 3.74 7.79 8.57
CA ASN A 78 4.04 9.05 7.91
C ASN A 78 2.75 9.50 7.20
N TYR A 79 2.31 10.73 7.43
CA TYR A 79 0.98 11.21 7.04
C TYR A 79 1.04 12.59 6.38
N ARG A 80 0.20 12.80 5.37
CA ARG A 80 -0.08 14.09 4.76
C ARG A 80 -1.55 14.20 4.41
N SER A 81 -2.10 15.41 4.49
CA SER A 81 -3.51 15.67 4.22
C SER A 81 -3.70 17.03 3.59
N VAL A 82 -4.74 17.18 2.77
CA VAL A 82 -5.13 18.48 2.22
C VAL A 82 -5.41 19.53 3.31
N LEU A 83 -5.73 19.12 4.55
CA LEU A 83 -5.89 20.04 5.68
C LEU A 83 -4.59 20.73 6.11
N ASP A 84 -3.43 20.24 5.65
CA ASP A 84 -2.14 20.93 5.81
C ASP A 84 -2.15 22.32 5.14
N THR A 85 -2.99 22.53 4.13
CA THR A 85 -3.19 23.84 3.49
C THR A 85 -3.88 24.85 4.41
N ILE A 86 -4.58 24.38 5.45
CA ILE A 86 -5.28 25.22 6.41
C ILE A 86 -4.40 25.52 7.63
N THR A 87 -3.77 24.48 8.19
CA THR A 87 -2.77 24.58 9.27
C THR A 87 -1.90 23.33 9.32
N THR A 88 -0.63 23.51 9.66
CA THR A 88 0.33 22.42 9.95
C THR A 88 0.66 22.32 11.44
N THR A 89 0.09 23.18 12.29
CA THR A 89 0.29 23.16 13.74
C THR A 89 -1.00 22.78 14.46
N PHE A 90 -0.84 22.14 15.63
CA PHE A 90 -1.94 21.80 16.54
C PHE A 90 -2.19 22.87 17.61
N ASP A 91 -1.29 23.85 17.74
CA ASP A 91 -1.33 24.86 18.81
C ASP A 91 -1.97 26.20 18.35
N ASN A 92 -2.69 26.20 17.23
CA ASN A 92 -3.35 27.42 16.74
C ASN A 92 -4.70 27.63 17.42
N GLU A 93 -4.82 28.70 18.20
CA GLU A 93 -6.03 29.05 18.95
C GLU A 93 -7.28 29.23 18.06
N GLN A 94 -7.11 29.69 16.83
CA GLN A 94 -8.23 29.87 15.87
C GLN A 94 -8.49 28.63 15.02
N LYS A 95 -7.56 27.66 15.00
CA LYS A 95 -7.58 26.49 14.13
C LYS A 95 -7.09 25.27 14.91
N SER A 96 -8.00 24.65 15.63
CA SER A 96 -7.69 23.45 16.39
C SER A 96 -7.78 22.22 15.48
N ARG A 97 -6.65 21.54 15.28
CA ARG A 97 -6.55 20.35 14.42
C ARG A 97 -6.07 19.16 15.23
N TYR A 98 -6.68 18.00 14.99
CA TYR A 98 -6.27 16.73 15.57
C TYR A 98 -6.22 15.64 14.50
N ILE A 99 -5.23 14.77 14.62
CA ILE A 99 -5.06 13.59 13.77
C ILE A 99 -4.97 12.38 14.68
N LEU A 100 -5.90 11.45 14.52
CA LEU A 100 -6.03 10.26 15.36
C LEU A 100 -6.05 9.01 14.48
N PHE A 101 -5.34 7.97 14.92
CA PHE A 101 -5.43 6.64 14.35
C PHE A 101 -6.10 5.68 15.34
N TYR A 102 -7.29 5.22 14.97
CA TYR A 102 -8.05 4.23 15.72
C TYR A 102 -7.74 2.84 15.15
N MET A 103 -6.96 2.04 15.87
CA MET A 103 -6.36 0.80 15.35
C MET A 103 -6.84 -0.43 16.11
N LYS A 104 -6.97 -1.56 15.41
CA LYS A 104 -7.00 -2.89 15.99
C LYS A 104 -5.97 -3.80 15.35
N ARG A 105 -5.52 -4.77 16.15
CA ARG A 105 -4.80 -5.95 15.65
C ARG A 105 -5.82 -7.00 15.25
N THR A 106 -5.70 -7.58 14.06
CA THR A 106 -6.67 -8.56 13.58
C THR A 106 -6.07 -9.56 12.59
N LYS A 107 -6.76 -10.69 12.38
CA LYS A 107 -6.41 -11.70 11.36
C LYS A 107 -7.19 -11.52 10.05
N SER A 108 -8.24 -10.70 10.05
CA SER A 108 -9.11 -10.49 8.90
C SER A 108 -9.46 -9.01 8.77
N ILE A 109 -9.52 -8.55 7.54
CA ILE A 109 -9.98 -7.20 7.17
C ILE A 109 -11.28 -7.23 6.35
N ASN A 110 -11.91 -8.42 6.27
CA ASN A 110 -13.14 -8.65 5.52
C ASN A 110 -14.37 -8.14 6.28
N TYR A 111 -14.45 -6.81 6.38
CA TYR A 111 -15.55 -6.06 6.96
C TYR A 111 -15.51 -4.64 6.40
N LYS A 112 -16.65 -3.95 6.49
CA LYS A 112 -16.76 -2.56 6.03
C LYS A 112 -16.24 -1.57 7.08
N ILE A 113 -15.97 -0.34 6.67
CA ILE A 113 -15.48 0.71 7.57
C ILE A 113 -16.50 1.04 8.67
N GLU A 114 -17.80 0.95 8.38
CA GLU A 114 -18.88 1.17 9.34
C GLU A 114 -18.91 0.11 10.44
N GLU A 115 -18.48 -1.11 10.12
CA GLU A 115 -18.32 -2.19 11.09
C GLU A 115 -17.06 -1.96 11.93
N LEU A 116 -15.95 -1.55 11.30
CA LEU A 116 -14.70 -1.20 11.98
C LEU A 116 -14.91 -0.12 13.05
N LYS A 117 -15.70 0.92 12.75
CA LYS A 117 -16.07 1.99 13.70
C LYS A 117 -16.79 1.50 14.97
N LYS A 118 -17.41 0.31 14.93
CA LYS A 118 -18.12 -0.27 16.08
C LYS A 118 -17.25 -1.21 16.91
N MET A 119 -16.03 -1.50 16.47
CA MET A 119 -15.12 -2.40 17.16
C MET A 119 -14.37 -1.67 18.28
N LYS A 120 -13.80 -2.44 19.22
CA LYS A 120 -12.86 -1.89 20.20
C LYS A 120 -11.53 -1.57 19.49
N LEU A 121 -11.16 -0.29 19.48
CA LEU A 121 -9.94 0.22 18.83
C LEU A 121 -9.03 0.89 19.88
N ASP A 122 -7.74 0.65 19.76
CA ASP A 122 -6.68 1.41 20.42
C ASP A 122 -6.56 2.78 19.72
N THR A 123 -6.22 3.85 20.45
CA THR A 123 -6.13 5.22 19.88
C THR A 123 -4.71 5.74 19.96
N PHE A 124 -4.20 6.26 18.85
CA PHE A 124 -2.90 6.90 18.74
C PHE A 124 -3.05 8.30 18.17
N GLY A 125 -2.59 9.31 18.91
CA GLY A 125 -2.61 10.71 18.48
C GLY A 125 -1.32 11.11 17.79
N ALA A 126 -1.44 11.92 16.73
CA ALA A 126 -0.29 12.48 16.06
C ALA A 126 0.50 13.43 16.98
N THR A 127 1.82 13.40 16.87
CA THR A 127 2.72 14.33 17.58
C THR A 127 2.93 15.62 16.80
N ASP A 128 2.77 15.56 15.49
CA ASP A 128 2.85 16.68 14.55
C ASP A 128 1.95 16.37 13.33
N ASN A 129 1.85 17.28 12.37
CA ASN A 129 1.00 17.08 11.21
C ASN A 129 1.51 16.04 10.18
N ARG A 130 2.65 15.39 10.47
CA ARG A 130 3.32 14.40 9.61
C ARG A 130 3.44 13.02 10.23
N THR A 131 3.29 12.89 11.54
CA THR A 131 3.68 11.69 12.26
C THR A 131 2.62 11.24 13.24
N ILE A 132 2.11 10.03 13.04
CA ILE A 132 1.28 9.33 14.03
C ILE A 132 2.11 8.19 14.63
N PRO A 133 2.62 8.31 15.87
CA PRO A 133 3.38 7.23 16.49
C PRO A 133 2.47 6.04 16.81
N ILE A 134 2.97 4.82 16.59
CA ILE A 134 2.32 3.58 17.02
C ILE A 134 3.30 2.84 17.92
N TYR A 135 2.89 2.49 19.14
CA TYR A 135 3.78 1.89 20.13
C TYR A 135 3.10 0.76 20.90
N GLY A 136 3.91 -0.12 21.50
CA GLY A 136 3.40 -1.21 22.33
C GLY A 136 2.76 -2.35 21.53
N ILE A 137 3.07 -2.47 20.24
CA ILE A 137 2.45 -3.48 19.38
C ILE A 137 3.06 -4.86 19.67
N LYS A 138 2.21 -5.78 20.11
CA LYS A 138 2.58 -7.18 20.40
C LYS A 138 1.55 -8.13 19.80
N PHE A 139 2.03 -9.22 19.23
CA PHE A 139 1.22 -10.33 18.76
C PHE A 139 1.55 -11.60 19.54
N THR A 140 0.51 -12.36 19.89
CA THR A 140 0.58 -13.59 20.70
C THR A 140 0.33 -14.85 19.88
N GLU A 141 0.07 -14.70 18.58
CA GLU A 141 -0.26 -15.79 17.66
C GLU A 141 0.61 -15.66 16.40
N LEU A 142 1.00 -16.81 15.83
CA LEU A 142 1.74 -16.88 14.57
C LEU A 142 0.83 -16.65 13.37
N GLY A 143 1.44 -16.25 12.25
CA GLY A 143 0.79 -16.16 10.94
C GLY A 143 0.57 -14.73 10.44
N VAL A 144 -0.40 -14.56 9.55
CA VAL A 144 -0.71 -13.26 8.94
C VAL A 144 -1.69 -12.49 9.80
N HIS A 145 -1.29 -11.27 10.16
CA HIS A 145 -2.06 -10.31 10.92
C HIS A 145 -2.09 -8.96 10.21
N TYR A 146 -2.90 -8.05 10.75
CA TYR A 146 -3.04 -6.69 10.27
C TYR A 146 -3.08 -5.71 11.45
N LEU A 147 -2.42 -4.58 11.27
CA LEU A 147 -2.75 -3.33 11.95
C LEU A 147 -3.79 -2.65 11.06
N ASP A 148 -5.07 -2.74 11.44
CA ASP A 148 -6.17 -2.21 10.64
C ASP A 148 -6.93 -1.17 11.45
N GLY A 149 -7.21 -0.03 10.83
CA GLY A 149 -7.77 1.10 11.56
C GLY A 149 -8.27 2.23 10.67
N ILE A 150 -8.62 3.33 11.32
CA ILE A 150 -9.14 4.54 10.69
C ILE A 150 -8.26 5.71 11.11
N ILE A 151 -7.69 6.41 10.14
CA ILE A 151 -7.10 7.73 10.37
C ILE A 151 -8.23 8.75 10.24
N ASN A 152 -8.44 9.51 11.31
CA ASN A 152 -9.40 10.61 11.40
C ASN A 152 -8.59 11.91 11.59
N ASP A 153 -8.66 12.79 10.59
CA ASP A 153 -8.02 14.11 10.60
C ASP A 153 -9.11 15.17 10.56
N HIS A 154 -9.26 15.91 11.65
CA HIS A 154 -10.30 16.92 11.76
C HIS A 154 -9.75 18.26 12.23
N ILE A 155 -10.39 19.33 11.76
CA ILE A 155 -10.06 20.70 12.11
C ILE A 155 -11.32 21.49 12.42
N ALA A 156 -11.29 22.19 13.55
CA ALA A 156 -12.25 23.21 13.92
C ALA A 156 -11.62 24.58 13.65
N ILE A 157 -12.27 25.38 12.79
CA ILE A 157 -11.86 26.74 12.47
C ILE A 157 -12.84 27.68 13.14
N ASP A 158 -12.33 28.45 14.09
CA ASP A 158 -13.07 29.55 14.66
C ASP A 158 -13.12 30.70 13.64
N THR A 159 -14.33 31.19 13.36
CA THR A 159 -14.56 32.28 12.41
C THR A 159 -14.43 33.66 13.05
N LEU A 160 -14.09 33.72 14.35
CA LEU A 160 -13.95 34.95 15.10
C LEU A 160 -12.69 35.73 14.76
N ILE A 161 -12.85 36.75 13.92
CA ILE A 161 -12.05 37.97 14.01
C ILE A 161 -12.75 38.89 15.02
N SER A 162 -12.31 38.84 16.28
CA SER A 162 -12.42 39.92 17.28
C SER A 162 -13.80 40.41 17.80
N SER A 163 -14.92 39.69 17.67
CA SER A 163 -16.15 40.13 18.37
C SER A 163 -17.05 39.00 18.84
N LYS A 164 -17.03 38.75 20.16
CA LYS A 164 -18.00 37.93 20.92
C LYS A 164 -19.43 38.35 20.55
N LYS A 165 -20.12 37.57 19.72
CA LYS A 165 -21.55 37.75 19.45
C LYS A 165 -22.25 36.38 19.58
N PRO A 166 -23.51 36.34 20.05
CA PRO A 166 -24.21 35.10 20.42
C PRO A 166 -24.55 34.11 19.28
N ASN A 167 -24.02 34.31 18.06
CA ASN A 167 -24.22 33.45 16.89
C ASN A 167 -22.90 32.83 16.41
N ASP A 168 -22.02 32.48 17.36
CA ASP A 168 -20.71 31.88 17.09
C ASP A 168 -20.87 30.62 16.22
N LYS A 169 -20.23 30.63 15.04
CA LYS A 169 -20.21 29.49 14.11
C LYS A 169 -18.78 28.98 14.01
N VAL A 170 -18.58 27.73 14.40
CA VAL A 170 -17.35 26.99 14.14
C VAL A 170 -17.50 26.24 12.82
N ARG A 171 -16.50 26.32 11.93
CA ARG A 171 -16.44 25.44 10.76
C ARG A 171 -15.66 24.19 11.13
N TYR A 172 -16.32 23.04 11.08
CA TYR A 172 -15.70 21.74 11.25
C TYR A 172 -15.46 21.08 9.88
N ILE A 173 -14.25 20.56 9.67
CA ILE A 173 -13.87 19.80 8.47
C ILE A 173 -13.21 18.51 8.95
N GLU A 174 -13.59 17.38 8.35
CA GLU A 174 -13.13 16.06 8.74
C GLU A 174 -12.83 15.20 7.53
N ASN A 175 -11.70 14.50 7.58
CA ASN A 175 -11.28 13.50 6.63
C ASN A 175 -11.08 12.17 7.34
N GLU A 176 -11.71 11.14 6.81
CA GLU A 176 -11.57 9.77 7.32
C GLU A 176 -11.07 8.85 6.22
N VAL A 177 -10.08 8.03 6.56
CA VAL A 177 -9.55 7.00 5.67
C VAL A 177 -9.24 5.73 6.43
N ARG A 178 -9.52 4.58 5.82
CA ARG A 178 -9.06 3.29 6.35
C ARG A 178 -7.56 3.14 6.07
N ALA A 179 -6.80 2.81 7.11
CA ALA A 179 -5.38 2.54 7.03
C ALA A 179 -5.09 1.11 7.52
N THR A 180 -4.44 0.32 6.65
CA THR A 180 -4.19 -1.10 6.90
C THR A 180 -2.74 -1.43 6.58
N HIS A 181 -2.07 -2.13 7.50
CA HIS A 181 -0.72 -2.66 7.31
C HIS A 181 -0.70 -4.15 7.63
N LYS A 182 -0.13 -4.96 6.73
CA LYS A 182 -0.01 -6.41 6.88
C LYS A 182 1.25 -6.73 7.68
N VAL A 183 1.12 -7.63 8.65
CA VAL A 183 2.21 -8.06 9.53
C VAL A 183 2.29 -9.59 9.53
N ILE A 184 3.47 -10.14 9.31
CA ILE A 184 3.76 -11.58 9.36
C ILE A 184 4.44 -11.87 10.70
N VAL A 185 3.81 -12.71 11.52
CA VAL A 185 4.31 -13.09 12.84
C VAL A 185 4.96 -14.46 12.75
N VAL A 186 6.24 -14.54 13.11
CA VAL A 186 7.07 -15.75 13.05
C VAL A 186 7.67 -16.11 14.41
N GLU A 187 8.17 -17.34 14.51
CA GLU A 187 8.98 -17.78 15.65
C GLU A 187 10.37 -17.12 15.64
N GLN A 188 11.03 -17.10 16.79
CA GLN A 188 12.39 -16.56 16.94
C GLN A 188 13.46 -17.49 16.37
#